data_AF-A0A442NCD5-F1
#
_entry.id   AF-A0A442NCD5-F1
#
_cell.length_a   1.000
_cell.length_b   1.000
_cell.length_c   1.000
_cell.angle_alpha   90.00
_cell.angle_beta   90.00
_cell.angle_gamma   90.00
#
_symmetry.space_group_name_H-M   'P 1'
#
loop_
_entity.id
_entity.type
_entity.pdbx_description
1 polymer ?
#
loop_
_entity_poly.entity_id
_entity_poly.type
_entity_poly.pdbx_seq_one_letter_code
_entity_poly.pdbx_strand_id
1 'polypeptide(L)' 'MLMNAALRLRNTSGLALEAEVDEAIDLLAAQLKQLRAEVLQTIVRDWLAIAGRLGADTFDEESETEGMA' A
#
# COMPACT_ATOMS: atom_id res chain seq x y z
N MET A 1 11.52 12.44 -2.81
CA MET A 1 10.39 12.84 -3.67
C MET A 1 9.35 11.73 -3.84
N LEU A 2 9.73 10.49 -4.18
CA LEU A 2 8.79 9.36 -4.35
C LEU A 2 7.97 9.01 -3.09
N MET A 3 8.55 9.12 -1.89
CA MET A 3 7.85 8.87 -0.61
C MET A 3 6.66 9.82 -0.40
N ASN A 4 6.90 11.13 -0.54
CA ASN A 4 5.86 12.14 -0.39
C ASN A 4 4.83 12.05 -1.51
N ALA A 5 5.23 11.63 -2.72
CA ALA A 5 4.30 11.35 -3.81
C ALA A 5 3.41 10.15 -3.48
N ALA A 6 3.97 8.99 -3.09
CA ALA A 6 3.22 7.79 -2.74
C ALA A 6 2.24 8.01 -1.57
N LEU A 7 2.66 8.74 -0.53
CA LEU A 7 1.78 9.12 0.58
C LEU A 7 0.67 10.07 0.14
N ARG A 8 0.96 11.01 -0.78
CA ARG A 8 -0.08 11.89 -1.35
C ARG A 8 -1.05 11.11 -2.23
N LEU A 9 -0.59 10.15 -3.02
CA LEU A 9 -1.46 9.28 -3.82
C LEU A 9 -2.39 8.45 -2.93
N ARG A 10 -1.86 7.88 -1.83
CA ARG A 10 -2.66 7.18 -0.79
C ARG A 10 -3.77 8.07 -0.22
N ASN A 11 -3.50 9.36 -0.05
CA ASN A 11 -4.41 10.31 0.59
C ASN A 11 -5.30 11.09 -0.40
N THR A 12 -5.25 10.78 -1.70
CA THR A 12 -6.02 11.50 -2.73
C THR A 12 -7.29 10.72 -3.08
N SER A 13 -8.43 11.41 -3.12
CA SER A 13 -9.75 10.81 -3.39
C SER A 13 -10.02 10.49 -4.87
N GLY A 14 -9.11 10.85 -5.77
CA GLY A 14 -9.22 10.61 -7.20
C GLY A 14 -7.86 10.61 -7.89
N LEU A 15 -7.46 9.46 -8.41
CA LEU A 15 -6.29 9.26 -9.25
C LEU A 15 -6.78 8.86 -10.63
N ALA A 16 -6.52 9.69 -11.65
CA ALA A 16 -6.80 9.31 -13.03
C ALA A 16 -5.71 8.36 -13.52
N LEU A 17 -6.12 7.16 -13.94
CA LEU A 17 -5.25 6.14 -14.51
C LEU A 17 -5.51 6.03 -16.01
N GLU A 18 -4.57 5.42 -16.73
CA GLU A 18 -4.84 4.98 -18.09
C GLU A 18 -5.97 3.93 -18.09
N ALA A 19 -6.85 3.94 -19.09
CA ALA A 19 -8.06 3.14 -19.10
C ALA A 19 -7.80 1.63 -18.90
N GLU A 20 -6.74 1.11 -19.51
CA GLU A 20 -6.32 -0.30 -19.37
C GLU A 20 -5.90 -0.62 -17.92
N VAL A 21 -5.25 0.32 -17.25
CA VAL A 21 -4.84 0.16 -15.85
C VAL A 21 -6.04 0.27 -14.93
N ASP A 22 -7.00 1.16 -15.23
CA ASP A 22 -8.23 1.30 -14.47
C ASP A 22 -9.06 0.00 -14.51
N GLU A 23 -9.26 -0.57 -15.70
CA GLU A 23 -9.97 -1.83 -15.89
C GLU A 23 -9.26 -3.00 -15.18
N ALA A 24 -7.94 -3.07 -15.26
CA ALA A 24 -7.17 -4.09 -14.57
C ALA A 24 -7.32 -4.01 -13.04
N ILE A 25 -7.37 -2.82 -12.48
CA ILE A 25 -7.57 -2.63 -11.03
C ILE A 25 -9.01 -2.99 -10.63
N ASP A 26 -10.02 -2.64 -11.43
CA ASP A 26 -11.40 -3.03 -11.15
C ASP A 26 -11.60 -4.54 -11.17
N LEU A 27 -11.00 -5.22 -12.16
CA LEU A 27 -10.98 -6.69 -12.22
C LEU A 27 -10.30 -7.31 -10.99
N LEU A 28 -9.15 -6.75 -10.58
CA LEU A 28 -8.43 -7.22 -9.40
C LEU A 28 -9.23 -7.00 -8.12
N ALA A 29 -9.89 -5.85 -7.96
CA ALA A 29 -10.76 -5.56 -6.83
C ALA A 29 -11.94 -6.54 -6.75
N ALA A 30 -12.57 -6.86 -7.89
CA ALA A 30 -13.62 -7.85 -7.97
C ALA A 30 -13.13 -9.26 -7.59
N GLN A 31 -11.94 -9.66 -8.06
CA GLN A 31 -11.33 -10.95 -7.72
C GLN A 31 -11.01 -11.08 -6.24
N LEU A 32 -10.45 -10.03 -5.64
CA LEU A 32 -10.06 -10.00 -4.23
C LEU A 32 -11.25 -9.72 -3.28
N LYS A 33 -12.42 -9.37 -3.83
CA LYS A 33 -13.60 -8.91 -3.08
C LYS A 33 -13.28 -7.74 -2.15
N GLN A 34 -12.46 -6.82 -2.65
CA GLN A 34 -12.01 -5.62 -1.93
C GLN A 34 -12.50 -4.38 -2.65
N LEU A 35 -12.51 -3.25 -1.95
CA LEU A 35 -12.75 -1.96 -2.59
C LEU A 35 -11.54 -1.56 -3.43
N ARG A 36 -11.77 -0.93 -4.59
CA ARG A 36 -10.71 -0.40 -5.47
C ARG A 36 -9.67 0.41 -4.70
N ALA A 37 -10.13 1.24 -3.75
CA ALA A 37 -9.25 2.05 -2.91
C ALA A 37 -8.33 1.20 -2.02
N GLU A 38 -8.80 0.07 -1.49
CA GLU A 38 -8.03 -0.84 -0.65
C GLU A 38 -6.95 -1.58 -1.45
N VAL A 39 -7.28 -1.98 -2.68
CA VAL A 39 -6.34 -2.58 -3.63
C VAL A 39 -5.22 -1.61 -3.98
N LEU A 40 -5.57 -0.37 -4.34
CA LEU A 40 -4.59 0.67 -4.63
C LEU A 40 -3.68 0.96 -3.43
N GLN A 41 -4.25 1.06 -2.23
CA GLN A 41 -3.47 1.26 -1.00
C GLN A 41 -2.51 0.10 -0.74
N THR A 42 -2.94 -1.13 -1.00
CA THR A 42 -2.12 -2.34 -0.87
C THR A 42 -0.98 -2.35 -1.88
N ILE A 43 -1.25 -2.10 -3.16
CA ILE A 43 -0.23 -2.02 -4.20
C ILE A 43 0.84 -0.98 -3.84
N VAL A 44 0.42 0.21 -3.39
CA VAL A 44 1.36 1.27 -2.98
C VAL A 44 2.18 0.86 -1.76
N ARG A 45 1.55 0.26 -0.75
CA ARG A 45 2.23 -0.22 0.46
C ARG A 45 3.27 -1.29 0.13
N ASP A 46 2.90 -2.29 -0.65
CA ASP A 46 3.76 -3.42 -0.98
C ASP A 46 4.93 -2.98 -1.87
N TRP A 47 4.66 -2.07 -2.82
CA TRP A 47 5.72 -1.45 -3.62
C TRP A 47 6.73 -0.68 -2.76
N LEU A 48 6.26 0.10 -1.78
CA LEU A 48 7.13 0.81 -0.84
C LEU A 48 7.94 -0.16 0.04
N ALA A 49 7.36 -1.29 0.45
CA ALA A 49 8.05 -2.32 1.21
C ALA A 49 9.17 -2.98 0.38
N ILE A 50 8.86 -3.43 -0.84
CA ILE A 50 9.82 -4.04 -1.76
C ILE A 50 10.92 -3.05 -2.16
N ALA A 51 10.59 -1.77 -2.34
CA ALA A 51 11.57 -0.73 -2.67
C ALA A 51 12.52 -0.39 -1.49
N GLY A 52 12.42 -1.08 -0.35
CA GLY A 52 13.21 -0.83 0.86
C GLY A 52 12.90 0.53 1.47
N ARG A 53 11.68 1.04 1.27
CA ARG A 53 11.24 2.37 1.70
C ARG A 53 10.31 2.33 2.92
N LEU A 54 9.64 1.22 3.21
CA LEU A 54 9.22 0.93 4.58
C LEU A 54 10.41 0.33 5.32
N GLY A 55 10.87 1.02 6.37
CA GLY A 55 11.79 0.41 7.33
C GLY A 55 11.17 -0.86 7.90
N ALA A 56 12.00 -1.86 8.17
CA ALA A 56 11.61 -3.22 8.58
C ALA A 56 10.86 -3.33 9.93
N ASP A 57 10.40 -2.23 10.53
CA ASP A 57 9.97 -2.16 11.93
C ASP A 57 8.46 -1.99 12.14
N THR A 58 7.62 -2.00 11.10
CA THR A 58 6.17 -1.73 11.28
C THR A 58 5.24 -2.94 11.12
N PHE A 59 5.77 -4.16 11.17
CA PHE A 59 4.95 -5.38 11.20
C PHE A 59 5.44 -6.38 12.26
N ASP A 60 5.88 -5.88 13.41
CA ASP A 60 6.02 -6.71 14.61
C ASP A 60 4.94 -6.30 15.62
N GLU A 61 3.69 -6.69 15.33
CA GLU A 61 2.65 -6.83 16.35
C GLU A 61 2.88 -8.15 17.11
N GLU A 62 4.01 -8.27 17.82
CA GLU A 62 4.10 -9.12 19.00
C GLU A 62 5.19 -8.56 19.94
N SER A 63 4.77 -7.56 20.71
CA SER A 63 5.54 -6.97 21.79
C SER A 63 5.63 -7.97 22.96
N GLU A 64 6.70 -8.75 23.03
CA GLU A 64 7.18 -9.34 24.28
C GLU A 64 8.56 -8.74 24.61
N THR A 65 8.51 -7.57 25.24
CA THR A 65 9.66 -7.00 25.95
C THR A 65 9.87 -7.75 27.26
N GLU A 66 10.86 -8.64 27.33
CA GLU A 66 11.54 -8.93 28.60
C GLU A 66 12.98 -8.42 28.50
N GLY A 67 13.21 -7.31 29.20
CA GLY A 67 14.49 -6.64 29.29
C GLY A 67 15.54 -7.49 29.98
N MET A 68 16.72 -7.53 29.38
CA MET A 68 17.90 -8.17 29.95
C MET A 68 18.56 -7.20 30.94
N ALA A 69 18.69 -7.64 32.20
CA ALA A 69 19.56 -7.05 33.22
C ALA A 69 20.90 -7.79 33.26
#